data_AF-A0A7S0CCQ3-F1
#
_entry.id   AF-A0A7S0CCQ3-F1
#
_cell.length_a   1.000
_cell.length_b   1.000
_cell.length_c   1.000
_cell.angle_alpha   90.00
_cell.angle_beta   90.00
_cell.angle_gamma   90.00
#
_symmetry.space_group_name_H-M   'P 1'
#
loop_
_entity.id
_entity.type
_entity.pdbx_description
1 polymer ?
#
loop_
_entity_poly.entity_id
_entity_poly.type
_entity_poly.pdbx_seq_one_letter_code
_entity_poly.pdbx_strand_id
1 'polypeptide(L)'
;GRSTSSGTILFPHNHEDKMKKRILHRASVEQENRAPRKSVTVKVPASSANMGPGYDCIGCAVDLWSELTVERADKFEIIATGEGAEEMPKDATNYMVVGVKGAFDAANKPMPLLKYTVHSKIPYARGMGSSSAAIVSGIIAGLVLAGHQLPCWGSEALLQIAASIEGHPDNVAPVIYGGIQLGIHTGTRWMTER
;
A
#
# COMPACT_ATOMS: atom_id res chain seq x y z
N GLY A 1 35.59 47.87 38.71
CA GLY A 1 36.31 46.90 37.86
C GLY A 1 35.27 46.03 37.17
N ARG A 2 35.20 46.05 35.83
CA ARG A 2 35.76 45.01 34.92
C ARG A 2 35.22 43.61 35.27
N SER A 3 34.34 43.03 34.43
CA SER A 3 34.67 42.03 33.36
C SER A 3 33.79 40.80 33.68
N THR A 4 33.09 40.08 32.81
CA THR A 4 33.11 39.91 31.35
C THR A 4 31.83 39.16 30.96
N SER A 5 31.19 39.58 29.86
CA SER A 5 30.14 38.87 29.15
C SER A 5 30.69 37.57 28.52
N SER A 6 30.23 36.41 28.99
CA SER A 6 30.42 35.14 28.30
C SER A 6 29.38 35.03 27.19
N GLY A 7 29.71 35.52 26.00
CA GLY A 7 28.95 35.23 24.79
C GLY A 7 29.06 33.74 24.46
N THR A 8 27.99 33.00 24.72
CA THR A 8 27.85 31.62 24.22
C THR A 8 27.72 31.68 22.71
N ILE A 9 28.84 31.54 22.01
CA ILE A 9 28.87 31.28 20.57
C ILE A 9 28.19 29.92 20.39
N LEU A 10 26.98 29.93 19.84
CA LEU A 10 26.29 28.73 19.41
C LEU A 10 27.12 28.15 18.26
N PHE A 11 27.97 27.16 18.53
CA PHE A 11 28.80 26.55 17.50
C PHE A 11 27.89 25.90 16.42
N PRO A 12 27.89 26.42 15.18
CA PRO A 12 26.98 25.94 14.11
C PRO A 12 27.18 24.46 13.76
N HIS A 13 28.33 23.89 14.10
CA HIS A 13 28.73 22.52 13.79
C HIS A 13 27.79 21.45 14.40
N ASN A 14 27.23 21.66 15.59
CA ASN A 14 26.46 20.59 16.27
C ASN A 14 25.06 20.36 15.66
N HIS A 15 24.48 21.39 15.04
CA HIS A 15 23.19 21.28 14.34
C HIS A 15 23.39 20.74 12.92
N GLU A 16 24.42 21.20 12.22
CA GLU A 16 24.80 20.70 10.90
C GLU A 16 25.17 19.22 10.92
N ASP A 17 25.93 18.76 11.92
CA ASP A 17 26.30 17.35 12.04
C ASP A 17 25.11 16.45 12.37
N LYS A 18 24.16 16.93 13.20
CA LYS A 18 22.89 16.25 13.44
C LYS A 18 22.03 16.17 12.18
N MET A 19 21.96 17.24 11.40
CA MET A 19 21.28 17.24 10.10
C MET A 19 21.93 16.28 9.10
N LYS A 20 23.26 16.30 8.96
CA LYS A 20 24.02 15.38 8.10
C LYS A 20 23.78 13.92 8.50
N LYS A 21 23.82 13.59 9.80
CA LYS A 21 23.51 12.24 10.30
C LYS A 21 22.08 11.81 9.96
N ARG A 22 21.09 12.71 10.07
CA ARG A 22 19.70 12.43 9.69
C ARG A 22 19.55 12.19 8.19
N ILE A 23 20.22 12.98 7.35
CA ILE A 23 20.20 12.84 5.90
C ILE A 23 20.86 11.51 5.49
N LEU A 24 22.04 11.19 6.03
CA LEU A 24 22.74 9.94 5.76
C LEU A 24 21.94 8.72 6.21
N HIS A 25 21.32 8.79 7.39
CA HIS A 25 20.45 7.72 7.87
C HIS A 25 19.23 7.52 6.97
N ARG A 26 18.56 8.61 6.54
CA ARG A 26 17.46 8.54 5.57
C ARG A 26 17.91 7.92 4.25
N ALA A 27 19.05 8.35 3.71
CA ALA A 27 19.59 7.82 2.46
C ALA A 27 19.91 6.31 2.58
N SER A 28 20.47 5.87 3.72
CA SER A 28 20.73 4.44 3.98
C SER A 28 19.44 3.62 4.03
N VAL A 29 18.42 4.11 4.75
CA VAL A 29 17.09 3.45 4.83
C VAL A 29 16.41 3.42 3.45
N GLU A 30 16.53 4.49 2.67
CA GLU A 30 16.03 4.55 1.29
C GLU A 30 16.74 3.54 0.39
N GLN A 31 18.05 3.37 0.54
CA GLN A 31 18.83 2.41 -0.23
C GLN A 31 18.48 0.96 0.15
N GLU A 32 18.33 0.66 1.45
CA GLU A 32 17.85 -0.64 1.93
C GLU A 32 16.43 -0.96 1.42
N ASN A 33 15.55 0.03 1.40
CA ASN A 33 14.18 -0.13 0.89
C ASN A 33 14.11 -0.35 -0.63
N ARG A 34 15.16 0.02 -1.37
CA ARG A 34 15.27 -0.24 -2.82
C ARG A 34 15.89 -1.60 -3.13
N ALA A 35 16.48 -2.28 -2.16
CA ALA A 35 17.08 -3.59 -2.37
C ALA A 35 15.99 -4.62 -2.75
N PRO A 36 16.24 -5.48 -3.76
CA PRO A 36 15.27 -6.47 -4.20
C PRO A 36 15.00 -7.46 -3.07
N ARG A 37 13.75 -7.51 -2.60
CA ARG A 37 13.30 -8.47 -1.58
C ARG A 37 12.90 -9.79 -2.23
N LYS A 38 13.15 -10.88 -1.51
CA LYS A 38 12.71 -12.23 -1.92
C LYS A 38 11.26 -12.52 -1.53
N SER A 39 10.79 -11.92 -0.43
CA SER A 39 9.44 -12.10 0.10
C SER A 39 8.99 -10.83 0.82
N VAL A 40 7.67 -10.62 0.88
CA VAL A 40 7.00 -9.55 1.63
C VAL A 40 5.66 -10.07 2.15
N THR A 41 5.31 -9.68 3.38
CA THR A 41 3.97 -9.90 3.95
C THR A 41 3.29 -8.55 4.13
N VAL A 42 2.08 -8.42 3.62
CA VAL A 42 1.25 -7.23 3.70
C VAL A 42 -0.03 -7.57 4.45
N LYS A 43 -0.37 -6.74 5.43
CA LYS A 43 -1.61 -6.86 6.20
C LYS A 43 -2.50 -5.66 5.91
N VAL A 44 -3.75 -5.92 5.52
CA VAL A 44 -4.72 -4.90 5.13
C VAL A 44 -6.06 -5.10 5.85
N PRO A 45 -6.76 -4.02 6.21
CA PRO A 45 -8.10 -4.13 6.77
C PRO A 45 -9.12 -4.41 5.66
N ALA A 46 -10.29 -4.90 6.04
CA ALA A 46 -11.49 -4.91 5.23
C ALA A 46 -12.07 -3.50 5.14
N SER A 47 -13.00 -3.31 4.22
CA SER A 47 -13.79 -2.09 4.14
C SER A 47 -15.26 -2.37 3.90
N SER A 48 -16.13 -1.47 4.35
CA SER A 48 -17.54 -1.47 4.01
C SER A 48 -17.84 -0.18 3.25
N ALA A 49 -18.60 -0.27 2.17
CA ALA A 49 -18.98 0.88 1.35
C ALA A 49 -20.50 0.91 1.14
N ASN A 50 -20.98 1.79 0.24
CA ASN A 50 -22.40 2.00 -0.03
C ASN A 50 -23.20 2.38 1.22
N MET A 51 -22.61 3.27 2.04
CA MET A 51 -23.23 3.78 3.26
C MET A 51 -24.35 4.78 2.93
N GLY A 52 -25.55 4.27 2.64
CA GLY A 52 -26.73 5.07 2.36
C GLY A 52 -26.65 5.80 1.01
N PRO A 53 -26.82 7.13 0.94
CA PRO A 53 -26.80 7.87 -0.33
C PRO A 53 -25.40 7.95 -0.96
N GLY A 54 -24.33 7.54 -0.26
CA GLY A 54 -22.96 7.57 -0.74
C GLY A 54 -22.55 6.39 -1.62
N TYR A 55 -23.39 5.99 -2.57
CA TYR A 55 -23.13 4.88 -3.50
C TYR A 55 -21.85 5.15 -4.30
N ASP A 56 -20.95 4.17 -4.38
CA ASP A 56 -19.61 4.24 -5.01
C ASP A 56 -18.70 5.38 -4.53
N CYS A 57 -19.06 6.07 -3.43
CA CYS A 57 -18.35 7.26 -2.96
C CYS A 57 -17.93 7.17 -1.49
N ILE A 58 -18.70 6.54 -0.60
CA ILE A 58 -18.38 6.49 0.83
C ILE A 58 -18.02 5.08 1.24
N GLY A 59 -16.87 4.93 1.89
CA GLY A 59 -16.53 3.68 2.58
C GLY A 59 -15.71 3.88 3.85
N CYS A 60 -15.62 2.82 4.63
CA CYS A 60 -15.01 2.82 5.96
C CYS A 60 -14.18 1.56 6.15
N ALA A 61 -12.99 1.70 6.73
CA ALA A 61 -12.18 0.56 7.15
C ALA A 61 -12.78 -0.10 8.39
N VAL A 62 -12.84 -1.43 8.39
CA VAL A 62 -13.34 -2.20 9.53
C VAL A 62 -12.23 -3.09 10.09
N ASP A 63 -12.29 -3.37 11.39
CA ASP A 63 -11.26 -4.11 12.14
C ASP A 63 -11.32 -5.62 11.87
N LEU A 64 -11.18 -5.99 10.60
CA LEU A 64 -11.15 -7.36 10.10
C LEU A 64 -10.06 -7.41 9.03
N TRP A 65 -9.13 -8.34 9.14
CA TRP A 65 -7.85 -8.23 8.42
C TRP A 65 -7.59 -9.43 7.50
N SER A 66 -6.88 -9.15 6.41
CA SER A 66 -6.29 -10.16 5.53
C SER A 66 -4.77 -9.99 5.50
N GLU A 67 -4.06 -11.10 5.47
CA GLU A 67 -2.61 -11.16 5.38
C GLU A 67 -2.20 -11.87 4.09
N LEU A 68 -1.44 -11.16 3.25
CA LEU A 68 -0.91 -11.65 1.99
C LEU A 68 0.61 -11.70 2.05
N THR A 69 1.18 -12.88 1.90
CA THR A 69 2.62 -13.07 1.67
C THR A 69 2.88 -13.37 0.20
N VAL A 70 3.78 -12.60 -0.42
CA VAL A 70 4.21 -12.80 -1.81
C VAL A 70 5.71 -13.01 -1.83
N GLU A 71 6.15 -14.09 -2.47
CA GLU A 71 7.55 -14.48 -2.57
C GLU A 71 7.95 -14.88 -3.99
N ARG A 72 9.21 -14.64 -4.35
CA ARG A 72 9.79 -15.13 -5.60
C ARG A 72 9.88 -16.64 -5.57
N ALA A 73 9.42 -17.29 -6.63
CA ALA A 73 9.36 -18.75 -6.72
C ALA A 73 9.66 -19.24 -8.15
N ASP A 74 9.97 -20.52 -8.29
CA ASP A 74 10.22 -21.15 -9.59
C ASP A 74 8.92 -21.55 -10.32
N LYS A 75 7.78 -21.52 -9.61
CA LYS A 75 6.44 -21.81 -10.13
C LYS A 75 5.43 -20.80 -9.60
N PHE A 76 4.41 -20.50 -10.39
CA PHE A 76 3.24 -19.76 -9.92
C PHE A 76 2.37 -20.66 -9.04
N GLU A 77 1.97 -20.16 -7.88
CA GLU A 77 1.11 -20.89 -6.94
C GLU A 77 0.35 -19.92 -6.03
N ILE A 78 -0.94 -20.18 -5.81
CA ILE A 78 -1.75 -19.46 -4.83
C ILE A 78 -2.21 -20.46 -3.76
N ILE A 79 -1.78 -20.23 -2.53
CA ILE A 79 -2.21 -20.95 -1.33
C ILE A 79 -3.12 -20.01 -0.55
N ALA A 80 -4.38 -20.40 -0.37
CA ALA A 80 -5.37 -19.61 0.34
C ALA A 80 -5.92 -20.37 1.54
N THR A 81 -6.14 -19.65 2.64
CA THR A 81 -6.79 -20.16 3.86
C THR A 81 -7.74 -19.11 4.43
N GLY A 82 -8.73 -19.55 5.21
CA GLY A 82 -9.75 -18.67 5.78
C GLY A 82 -10.90 -18.41 4.81
N GLU A 83 -11.54 -17.25 4.94
CA GLU A 83 -12.72 -16.86 4.16
C GLU A 83 -12.39 -16.76 2.66
N GLY A 84 -13.21 -17.36 1.81
CA GLY A 84 -13.06 -17.33 0.36
C GLY A 84 -11.97 -18.22 -0.23
N ALA A 85 -11.26 -19.02 0.57
CA ALA A 85 -10.13 -19.83 0.10
C ALA A 85 -10.48 -20.86 -0.99
N GLU A 86 -11.73 -21.35 -0.98
CA GLU A 86 -12.26 -22.28 -1.98
C GLU A 86 -12.93 -21.57 -3.15
N GLU A 87 -13.42 -20.35 -2.94
CA GLU A 87 -14.23 -19.59 -3.90
C GLU A 87 -13.39 -18.68 -4.79
N MET A 88 -12.23 -18.21 -4.31
CA MET A 88 -11.41 -17.26 -5.05
C MET A 88 -10.67 -17.91 -6.23
N PRO A 89 -10.49 -17.20 -7.37
CA PRO A 89 -9.68 -17.69 -8.48
C PRO A 89 -8.24 -18.00 -8.03
N LYS A 90 -7.66 -19.09 -8.51
CA LYS A 90 -6.27 -19.50 -8.19
C LYS A 90 -5.31 -19.33 -9.37
N ASP A 91 -5.63 -18.36 -10.23
CA ASP A 91 -4.90 -18.04 -11.45
C ASP A 91 -4.59 -16.53 -11.52
N ALA A 92 -4.15 -16.05 -12.69
CA ALA A 92 -3.77 -14.67 -12.91
C ALA A 92 -4.93 -13.66 -12.84
N THR A 93 -6.19 -14.12 -12.83
CA THR A 93 -7.37 -13.26 -12.68
C THR A 93 -7.64 -12.89 -11.23
N ASN A 94 -6.99 -13.54 -10.26
CA ASN A 94 -7.10 -13.19 -8.86
C ASN A 94 -6.61 -11.74 -8.62
N TYR A 95 -7.42 -10.94 -7.93
CA TYR A 95 -7.13 -9.53 -7.69
C TYR A 95 -5.80 -9.26 -6.96
N MET A 96 -5.29 -10.19 -6.15
CA MET A 96 -3.95 -10.08 -5.56
C MET A 96 -2.86 -10.08 -6.65
N VAL A 97 -3.02 -10.94 -7.66
CA VAL A 97 -2.10 -11.05 -8.79
C VAL A 97 -2.23 -9.85 -9.71
N VAL A 98 -3.46 -9.40 -9.98
CA VAL A 98 -3.72 -8.17 -10.75
C VAL A 98 -3.07 -6.96 -10.08
N GLY A 99 -3.19 -6.84 -8.75
CA GLY A 99 -2.54 -5.78 -7.98
C GLY A 99 -1.01 -5.83 -8.07
N VAL A 100 -0.41 -7.01 -7.89
CA VAL A 100 1.04 -7.18 -8.06
C VAL A 100 1.48 -6.80 -9.46
N LYS A 101 0.74 -7.24 -10.49
CA LYS A 101 1.03 -6.87 -11.88
C LYS A 101 0.99 -5.36 -12.08
N GLY A 102 -0.04 -4.67 -11.57
CA GLY A 102 -0.15 -3.21 -11.63
C GLY A 102 1.04 -2.49 -10.98
N ALA A 103 1.60 -3.04 -9.91
CA ALA A 103 2.82 -2.51 -9.31
C ALA A 103 4.09 -2.70 -10.16
N PHE A 104 4.24 -3.87 -10.80
CA PHE A 104 5.36 -4.13 -11.70
C PHE A 104 5.28 -3.30 -12.99
N ASP A 105 4.07 -3.09 -13.51
CA ASP A 105 3.80 -2.21 -14.64
C ASP A 105 4.17 -0.76 -14.29
N ALA A 106 3.76 -0.26 -13.11
CA ALA A 106 4.15 1.06 -12.61
C ALA A 106 5.66 1.20 -12.41
N ALA A 107 6.34 0.11 -12.03
CA ALA A 107 7.79 0.06 -11.90
C ALA A 107 8.53 -0.09 -13.25
N ASN A 108 7.80 -0.28 -14.36
CA ASN A 108 8.33 -0.62 -15.68
C ASN A 108 9.31 -1.81 -15.64
N LYS A 109 8.92 -2.88 -14.93
CA LYS A 109 9.72 -4.10 -14.76
C LYS A 109 8.89 -5.33 -15.09
N PRO A 110 9.50 -6.39 -15.67
CA PRO A 110 8.80 -7.64 -15.86
C PRO A 110 8.46 -8.28 -14.50
N MET A 111 7.23 -8.76 -14.37
CA MET A 111 6.79 -9.51 -13.20
C MET A 111 7.44 -10.91 -13.21
N PRO A 112 8.18 -11.31 -12.16
CA PRO A 112 8.76 -12.65 -12.06
C PRO A 112 7.67 -13.69 -11.73
N LEU A 113 8.06 -14.97 -11.72
CA LEU A 113 7.23 -16.01 -11.12
C LEU A 113 7.18 -15.81 -9.60
N LEU A 114 5.97 -15.89 -9.05
CA LEU A 114 5.66 -15.57 -7.67
C LEU A 114 4.73 -16.63 -7.08
N LYS A 115 4.94 -16.91 -5.80
CA LYS A 115 4.03 -17.67 -4.95
C LYS A 115 3.30 -16.71 -4.01
N TYR A 116 2.02 -16.95 -3.83
CA TYR A 116 1.12 -16.16 -3.01
C TYR A 116 0.57 -17.04 -1.89
N THR A 117 0.70 -16.59 -0.66
CA THR A 117 0.08 -17.23 0.50
C THR A 117 -0.83 -16.21 1.16
N VAL A 118 -2.13 -16.45 1.13
CA VAL A 118 -3.14 -15.56 1.72
C VAL A 118 -3.86 -16.25 2.88
N HIS A 119 -4.02 -15.51 3.97
CA HIS A 119 -4.90 -15.85 5.07
C HIS A 119 -5.88 -14.70 5.28
N SER A 120 -7.11 -14.88 4.81
CA SER A 120 -8.15 -13.85 4.88
C SER A 120 -9.18 -14.18 5.96
N LYS A 121 -9.49 -13.20 6.80
CA LYS A 121 -10.68 -13.23 7.67
C LYS A 121 -11.84 -12.42 7.10
N ILE A 122 -11.65 -11.81 5.93
CA ILE A 122 -12.62 -10.92 5.28
C ILE A 122 -13.61 -11.78 4.49
N PRO A 123 -14.92 -11.72 4.78
CA PRO A 123 -15.93 -12.47 4.04
C PRO A 123 -15.86 -12.20 2.54
N TYR A 124 -15.67 -13.27 1.78
CA TYR A 124 -15.57 -13.21 0.33
C TYR A 124 -16.93 -12.88 -0.30
N ALA A 125 -16.95 -11.95 -1.26
CA ALA A 125 -18.15 -11.55 -2.00
C ALA A 125 -19.37 -11.11 -1.15
N ARG A 126 -19.18 -10.64 0.09
CA ARG A 126 -20.27 -10.17 0.99
C ARG A 126 -20.29 -8.65 1.24
N GLY A 127 -19.76 -7.85 0.31
CA GLY A 127 -19.75 -6.39 0.45
C GLY A 127 -18.78 -5.83 1.51
N MET A 128 -17.84 -6.65 1.99
CA MET A 128 -16.80 -6.25 2.96
C MET A 128 -15.44 -5.94 2.30
N GLY A 129 -15.45 -5.50 1.04
CA GLY A 129 -14.24 -5.00 0.39
C GLY A 129 -13.12 -6.02 0.24
N SER A 130 -13.43 -7.32 0.19
CA SER A 130 -12.40 -8.38 0.05
C SER A 130 -11.60 -8.24 -1.25
N SER A 131 -12.23 -7.79 -2.34
CA SER A 131 -11.57 -7.52 -3.63
C SER A 131 -10.60 -6.35 -3.51
N SER A 132 -11.08 -5.20 -3.04
CA SER A 132 -10.26 -4.04 -2.71
C SER A 132 -9.07 -4.36 -1.78
N ALA A 133 -9.28 -5.17 -0.73
CA ALA A 133 -8.20 -5.64 0.13
C ALA A 133 -7.16 -6.48 -0.63
N ALA A 134 -7.60 -7.38 -1.50
CA ALA A 134 -6.73 -8.17 -2.37
C ALA A 134 -5.93 -7.29 -3.36
N ILE A 135 -6.57 -6.32 -4.00
CA ILE A 135 -5.92 -5.37 -4.93
C ILE A 135 -4.83 -4.59 -4.20
N VAL A 136 -5.19 -3.92 -3.09
CA VAL A 136 -4.28 -3.03 -2.37
C VAL A 136 -3.10 -3.81 -1.78
N SER A 137 -3.35 -4.97 -1.16
CA SER A 137 -2.27 -5.81 -0.63
C SER A 137 -1.34 -6.31 -1.75
N GLY A 138 -1.90 -6.66 -2.91
CA GLY A 138 -1.15 -7.03 -4.11
C GLY A 138 -0.26 -5.89 -4.63
N ILE A 139 -0.80 -4.68 -4.79
CA ILE A 139 -0.02 -3.53 -5.26
C ILE A 139 1.12 -3.24 -4.29
N ILE A 140 0.85 -3.18 -2.98
CA ILE A 140 1.87 -2.91 -1.96
C ILE A 140 2.96 -3.98 -2.00
N ALA A 141 2.58 -5.27 -2.06
CA ALA A 141 3.54 -6.37 -2.14
C ALA A 141 4.41 -6.28 -3.40
N GLY A 142 3.78 -6.01 -4.55
CA GLY A 142 4.47 -5.86 -5.83
C GLY A 142 5.46 -4.69 -5.84
N LEU A 143 5.09 -3.54 -5.28
CA LEU A 143 5.98 -2.37 -5.20
C LEU A 143 7.24 -2.68 -4.38
N VAL A 144 7.07 -3.36 -3.24
CA VAL A 144 8.18 -3.78 -2.38
C VAL A 144 9.09 -4.80 -3.09
N LEU A 145 8.52 -5.81 -3.75
CA LEU A 145 9.29 -6.82 -4.49
C LEU A 145 9.99 -6.25 -5.72
N ALA A 146 9.41 -5.24 -6.36
CA ALA A 146 9.99 -4.51 -7.47
C ALA A 146 11.06 -3.51 -7.02
N GLY A 147 11.16 -3.21 -5.72
CA GLY A 147 12.03 -2.14 -5.20
C GLY A 147 11.64 -0.77 -5.74
N HIS A 148 10.33 -0.53 -5.90
CA HIS A 148 9.76 0.68 -6.48
C HIS A 148 8.95 1.47 -5.45
N GLN A 149 8.97 2.79 -5.57
CA GLN A 149 8.23 3.70 -4.71
C GLN A 149 7.33 4.56 -5.56
N LEU A 150 6.09 4.74 -5.11
CA LEU A 150 5.14 5.65 -5.73
C LEU A 150 5.17 7.01 -5.05
N PRO A 151 4.91 8.10 -5.81
CA PRO A 151 4.68 9.40 -5.21
C PRO A 151 3.37 9.39 -4.41
N CYS A 152 3.45 9.77 -3.14
CA CYS A 152 2.29 9.80 -2.24
C CYS A 152 1.58 11.16 -2.27
N TRP A 153 2.32 12.26 -2.15
CA TRP A 153 1.76 13.60 -1.96
C TRP A 153 1.34 14.22 -3.29
N GLY A 154 0.06 14.57 -3.42
CA GLY A 154 -0.49 15.30 -4.56
C GLY A 154 -0.79 14.44 -5.79
N SER A 155 -0.26 13.22 -5.86
CA SER A 155 -0.58 12.23 -6.90
C SER A 155 -1.46 11.08 -6.39
N GLU A 156 -1.33 10.71 -5.12
CA GLU A 156 -2.07 9.59 -4.52
C GLU A 156 -1.97 8.34 -5.41
N ALA A 157 -0.76 8.06 -5.93
CA ALA A 157 -0.58 7.15 -7.07
C ALA A 157 -1.01 5.71 -6.75
N LEU A 158 -0.87 5.28 -5.50
CA LEU A 158 -1.41 3.99 -5.05
C LEU A 158 -2.94 3.93 -5.19
N LEU A 159 -3.64 5.00 -4.79
CA LEU A 159 -5.09 5.12 -4.97
C LEU A 159 -5.46 5.12 -6.46
N GLN A 160 -4.69 5.83 -7.30
CA GLN A 160 -4.99 5.84 -8.75
C GLN A 160 -4.94 4.43 -9.34
N ILE A 161 -3.92 3.64 -9.01
CA ILE A 161 -3.79 2.27 -9.51
C ILE A 161 -4.93 1.40 -8.95
N ALA A 162 -5.14 1.43 -7.62
CA ALA A 162 -6.13 0.57 -6.97
C ALA A 162 -7.56 0.87 -7.43
N ALA A 163 -7.97 2.14 -7.44
CA ALA A 163 -9.30 2.54 -7.84
C ALA A 163 -9.56 2.36 -9.34
N SER A 164 -8.52 2.42 -10.18
CA SER A 164 -8.67 2.12 -11.61
C SER A 164 -8.84 0.62 -11.89
N ILE A 165 -8.28 -0.25 -11.03
CA ILE A 165 -8.49 -1.70 -11.11
C ILE A 165 -9.89 -2.08 -10.60
N GLU A 166 -10.30 -1.50 -9.46
CA GLU A 166 -11.61 -1.77 -8.86
C GLU A 166 -12.76 -1.11 -9.66
N GLY A 167 -12.52 0.10 -10.19
CA GLY A 167 -13.49 0.92 -10.90
C GLY A 167 -14.11 2.04 -10.05
N HIS A 168 -13.89 2.03 -8.74
CA HIS A 168 -14.39 3.04 -7.78
C HIS A 168 -13.46 3.14 -6.55
N PRO A 169 -13.50 4.25 -5.79
CA PRO A 169 -12.55 4.52 -4.71
C PRO A 169 -13.04 4.12 -3.31
N ASP A 170 -14.35 3.95 -3.12
CA ASP A 170 -15.02 3.82 -1.82
C ASP A 170 -14.52 2.65 -0.96
N ASN A 171 -14.16 1.50 -1.53
CA ASN A 171 -13.60 0.38 -0.80
C ASN A 171 -12.06 0.41 -0.75
N VAL A 172 -11.37 0.84 -1.81
CA VAL A 172 -9.89 0.86 -1.85
C VAL A 172 -9.29 1.99 -1.02
N ALA A 173 -9.92 3.17 -0.99
CA ALA A 173 -9.46 4.31 -0.20
C ALA A 173 -9.39 4.00 1.31
N PRO A 174 -10.43 3.45 1.96
CA PRO A 174 -10.33 3.09 3.37
C PRO A 174 -9.35 1.94 3.62
N VAL A 175 -9.14 1.02 2.68
CA VAL A 175 -8.10 -0.01 2.83
C VAL A 175 -6.70 0.62 2.86
N ILE A 176 -6.46 1.65 2.03
CA ILE A 176 -5.18 2.36 1.97
C ILE A 176 -4.98 3.30 3.16
N TYR A 177 -6.00 4.10 3.49
CA TYR A 177 -5.89 5.23 4.40
C TYR A 177 -6.52 4.99 5.78
N GLY A 178 -7.32 3.95 5.95
CA GLY A 178 -8.10 3.72 7.17
C GLY A 178 -9.22 4.73 7.39
N GLY A 179 -10.00 4.54 8.45
CA GLY A 179 -11.10 5.43 8.81
C GLY A 179 -12.23 5.45 7.77
N ILE A 180 -13.04 6.51 7.81
CA ILE A 180 -14.06 6.81 6.81
C ILE A 180 -13.40 7.62 5.70
N GLN A 181 -13.75 7.33 4.46
CA GLN A 181 -13.27 8.00 3.26
C GLN A 181 -14.45 8.34 2.35
N LEU A 182 -14.46 9.58 1.87
CA LEU A 182 -15.28 10.03 0.75
C LEU A 182 -14.39 10.09 -0.48
N GLY A 183 -14.70 9.33 -1.52
CA GLY A 183 -13.96 9.27 -2.77
C GLY A 183 -14.83 9.62 -3.97
N ILE A 184 -14.23 10.27 -4.96
CA ILE A 184 -14.89 10.63 -6.23
C ILE A 184 -13.91 10.53 -7.40
N HIS A 185 -14.46 10.43 -8.61
CA HIS A 185 -13.71 10.68 -9.85
C HIS A 185 -13.97 12.11 -10.31
N THR A 186 -12.92 12.92 -10.48
CA THR A 186 -13.07 14.32 -10.94
C THR A 186 -13.20 14.47 -12.46
N GLY A 187 -13.29 13.36 -13.18
CA GLY A 187 -13.17 13.30 -14.64
C GLY A 187 -11.73 13.11 -15.12
N THR A 188 -10.73 13.47 -14.31
CA THR A 188 -9.30 13.30 -14.64
C THR A 188 -8.56 12.35 -13.72
N ARG A 189 -9.02 12.18 -12.47
CA ARG A 189 -8.37 11.33 -11.48
C ARG A 189 -9.32 10.94 -10.35
N TRP A 190 -8.92 9.91 -9.60
CA TRP A 190 -9.52 9.57 -8.32
C TRP A 190 -9.05 10.54 -7.24
N MET A 191 -9.95 10.93 -6.35
CA MET A 191 -9.66 11.74 -5.17
C MET A 191 -10.38 11.16 -3.97
N THR A 192 -9.81 11.35 -2.78
CA THR A 192 -10.47 10.97 -1.53
C THR A 192 -10.11 11.91 -0.39
N GLU A 193 -11.06 12.13 0.51
CA GLU A 193 -10.90 12.89 1.76
C GLU A 193 -11.51 12.13 2.95
N ARG A 194 -11.03 12.45 4.15
CA ARG A 194 -11.48 11.88 5.44
C ARG A 194 -12.60 12.69 6.06
#